data_AF-A0A1S9T274-F1
#
_entry.id   AF-A0A1S9T274-F1
#
_cell.length_a   1.000
_cell.length_b   1.000
_cell.length_c   1.000
_cell.angle_alpha   90.00
_cell.angle_beta   90.00
_cell.angle_gamma   90.00
#
_symmetry.space_group_name_H-M   'P 1'
#
loop_
_entity.id
_entity.type
_entity.pdbx_description
1 polymer ?
#
loop_
_entity_poly.entity_id
_entity_poly.type
_entity_poly.pdbx_seq_one_letter_code
_entity_poly.pdbx_strand_id
1 'polypeptide(L)'
;MKKMKFVSGMCVAGMLVLGGMTGCGTNETKSTANQPESQKERDMKEADKAAMVYIRELIELDSSKLEALLYKPYEFIEGGKTYPGISKEMKERYDLYRYDLKEEKEEYYYHVVYFDPVEKRQRSEDLRMIKDEKDGKWKNYEWAWDTNNSLESIVGSMKPTHVHKWGQKE
;
A
#
# COMPACT_ATOMS: atom_id res chain seq x y z
N MET A 1 -21.54 -44.99 -22.22
CA MET A 1 -21.10 -45.74 -23.44
C MET A 1 -21.17 -44.83 -24.66
N LYS A 2 -20.16 -44.93 -25.55
CA LYS A 2 -19.86 -44.15 -26.79
C LYS A 2 -19.04 -42.87 -26.56
N LYS A 3 -17.86 -42.61 -27.16
CA LYS A 3 -16.82 -43.38 -27.88
C LYS A 3 -15.52 -42.55 -27.77
N MET A 4 -14.37 -43.21 -27.61
CA MET A 4 -13.02 -42.60 -27.75
C MET A 4 -12.77 -42.13 -29.19
N LYS A 5 -11.93 -41.10 -29.35
CA LYS A 5 -10.92 -41.02 -30.42
C LYS A 5 -9.63 -40.37 -29.91
N PHE A 6 -8.58 -41.20 -29.87
CA PHE A 6 -7.16 -40.86 -29.79
C PHE A 6 -6.62 -40.74 -31.22
N VAL A 7 -5.73 -39.76 -31.49
CA VAL A 7 -4.70 -39.73 -32.57
C VAL A 7 -3.66 -38.68 -32.09
N SER A 8 -2.56 -39.04 -31.41
CA SER A 8 -1.22 -39.41 -31.93
C SER A 8 -0.81 -38.63 -33.19
N GLY A 9 0.28 -37.90 -33.33
CA GLY A 9 1.51 -37.70 -32.59
C GLY A 9 2.47 -37.00 -33.57
N MET A 10 3.59 -36.47 -33.07
CA MET A 10 4.85 -36.42 -33.81
C MET A 10 5.96 -36.10 -32.83
N CYS A 11 6.66 -37.16 -32.41
CA CYS A 11 8.04 -37.03 -31.96
C CYS A 11 8.89 -36.66 -33.17
N VAL A 12 9.68 -35.61 -33.07
CA VAL A 12 10.90 -35.48 -33.87
C VAL A 12 12.06 -35.39 -32.88
N ALA A 13 12.84 -36.47 -32.87
CA ALA A 13 14.12 -36.58 -32.21
C ALA A 13 15.21 -35.84 -33.02
N GLY A 14 16.22 -35.34 -32.31
CA GLY A 14 17.45 -34.76 -32.86
C GLY A 14 17.77 -33.46 -32.12
N MET A 15 18.87 -33.28 -31.40
CA MET A 15 20.17 -33.93 -31.47
C MET A 15 20.82 -33.95 -30.08
N LEU A 16 21.47 -35.08 -29.78
CA LEU A 16 22.59 -35.13 -28.84
C LEU A 16 23.74 -34.31 -29.42
N VAL A 17 24.15 -33.26 -28.71
CA VAL A 17 25.52 -32.75 -28.80
C VAL A 17 26.13 -32.88 -27.41
N LEU A 18 26.76 -34.03 -27.17
CA LEU A 18 27.77 -34.16 -26.13
C LEU A 18 29.06 -33.59 -26.70
N GLY A 19 29.44 -32.40 -26.23
CA GLY A 19 30.72 -31.79 -26.53
C GLY A 19 31.22 -30.98 -25.34
N GLY A 20 32.25 -31.50 -24.66
CA GLY A 20 33.25 -30.70 -23.95
C GLY A 20 32.89 -30.18 -22.56
N MET A 21 33.39 -30.86 -21.54
CA MET A 21 33.76 -30.22 -20.27
C MET A 21 34.80 -29.13 -20.53
N THR A 22 34.61 -27.93 -19.96
CA THR A 22 35.58 -27.09 -19.22
C THR A 22 35.10 -25.64 -19.24
N GLY A 23 34.93 -25.02 -18.07
CA GLY A 23 34.79 -23.56 -17.97
C GLY A 23 33.91 -23.08 -16.84
N CYS A 24 34.38 -23.17 -15.60
CA CYS A 24 34.01 -22.20 -14.58
C CYS A 24 34.46 -20.82 -15.07
N GLY A 25 33.57 -19.83 -15.19
CA GLY A 25 33.99 -18.48 -15.52
C GLY A 25 32.90 -17.56 -16.03
N THR A 26 32.21 -16.95 -15.07
CA THR A 26 31.82 -15.52 -15.07
C THR A 26 30.86 -14.96 -16.13
N ASN A 27 29.78 -14.42 -15.55
CA ASN A 27 29.09 -13.18 -15.94
C ASN A 27 28.15 -13.23 -17.15
N GLU A 28 27.03 -13.94 -16.97
CA GLU A 28 25.78 -13.45 -17.51
C GLU A 28 25.11 -12.55 -16.48
N THR A 29 25.27 -11.25 -16.66
CA THR A 29 24.47 -10.21 -16.00
C THR A 29 23.02 -10.40 -16.45
N LYS A 30 22.27 -11.29 -15.78
CA LYS A 30 20.82 -11.36 -15.91
C LYS A 30 20.25 -10.06 -15.35
N SER A 31 19.94 -9.14 -16.26
CA SER A 31 19.10 -7.97 -16.00
C SER A 31 17.81 -8.43 -15.30
N THR A 32 17.66 -8.08 -14.02
CA THR A 32 16.46 -8.30 -13.20
C THR A 32 15.38 -7.25 -13.46
N ALA A 33 15.43 -6.53 -14.58
CA ALA A 33 14.56 -5.39 -14.86
C ALA A 33 13.07 -5.73 -15.09
N ASN A 34 12.69 -7.01 -15.18
CA ASN A 34 11.31 -7.43 -15.51
C ASN A 34 10.83 -8.65 -14.69
N GLN A 35 11.07 -8.68 -13.37
CA GLN A 35 10.28 -9.58 -12.52
C GLN A 35 8.86 -8.99 -12.43
N PRO A 36 7.79 -9.74 -12.78
CA PRO A 36 6.43 -9.28 -12.58
C PRO A 36 6.25 -8.92 -11.10
N GLU A 37 5.76 -7.70 -10.86
CA GLU A 37 5.45 -7.24 -9.52
C GLU A 37 4.54 -8.27 -8.82
N SER A 38 4.83 -8.59 -7.56
CA SER A 38 3.99 -9.51 -6.81
C SER A 38 2.62 -8.87 -6.52
N GLN A 39 1.56 -9.68 -6.34
CA GLN A 39 0.26 -9.14 -5.93
C GLN A 39 0.37 -8.35 -4.62
N LYS A 40 1.18 -8.84 -3.68
CA LYS A 40 1.49 -8.17 -2.41
C LYS A 40 2.09 -6.78 -2.62
N GLU A 41 3.04 -6.63 -3.55
CA GLU A 41 3.68 -5.33 -3.80
C GLU A 41 2.71 -4.34 -4.46
N ARG A 42 1.81 -4.81 -5.34
CA ARG A 42 0.74 -3.97 -5.90
C ARG A 42 -0.23 -3.50 -4.81
N ASP A 43 -0.71 -4.43 -3.99
CA ASP A 43 -1.64 -4.14 -2.90
C ASP A 43 -1.04 -3.15 -1.91
N MET A 44 0.24 -3.30 -1.58
CA MET A 44 1.00 -2.37 -0.75
C MET A 44 1.07 -0.96 -1.34
N LYS A 45 1.38 -0.82 -2.64
CA LYS A 45 1.41 0.50 -3.31
C LYS A 45 0.03 1.13 -3.42
N GLU A 46 -1.02 0.33 -3.56
CA GLU A 46 -2.41 0.81 -3.55
C GLU A 46 -2.83 1.30 -2.16
N ALA A 47 -2.45 0.57 -1.10
CA ALA A 47 -2.67 0.98 0.28
C ALA A 47 -1.92 2.29 0.61
N ASP A 48 -0.66 2.43 0.19
CA ASP A 48 0.11 3.66 0.38
C ASP A 48 -0.59 4.87 -0.27
N LYS A 49 -1.09 4.69 -1.50
CA LYS A 49 -1.83 5.74 -2.21
C LYS A 49 -3.10 6.11 -1.46
N ALA A 50 -3.85 5.13 -0.97
CA ALA A 50 -5.07 5.37 -0.21
C ALA A 50 -4.80 6.09 1.12
N ALA A 51 -3.72 5.73 1.84
CA ALA A 51 -3.29 6.43 3.04
C ALA A 51 -2.93 7.89 2.76
N MET A 52 -2.22 8.17 1.66
CA MET A 52 -1.92 9.55 1.24
C MET A 52 -3.19 10.34 0.90
N VAL A 53 -4.15 9.71 0.21
CA VAL A 53 -5.45 10.35 -0.08
C VAL A 53 -6.20 10.67 1.22
N TYR A 54 -6.26 9.73 2.16
CA TYR A 54 -6.88 9.95 3.47
C TYR A 54 -6.30 11.16 4.20
N ILE A 55 -4.96 11.27 4.26
CA ILE A 55 -4.29 12.38 4.93
C ILE A 55 -4.48 13.72 4.21
N ARG A 56 -4.58 13.71 2.87
CA ARG A 56 -4.93 14.92 2.13
C ARG A 56 -6.32 15.41 2.48
N GLU A 57 -7.32 14.52 2.51
CA GLU A 57 -8.69 14.90 2.88
C GLU A 57 -8.81 15.29 4.37
N LEU A 58 -7.98 14.69 5.25
CA LEU A 58 -7.85 15.08 6.65
C LEU A 58 -7.37 16.52 6.79
N ILE A 59 -6.32 16.87 6.04
CA ILE A 59 -5.75 18.22 6.00
C ILE A 59 -6.74 19.23 5.40
N GLU A 60 -7.50 18.82 4.39
CA GLU A 60 -8.53 19.66 3.75
C GLU A 60 -9.80 19.81 4.61
N LEU A 61 -9.95 19.00 5.67
CA LEU A 61 -11.12 18.96 6.55
C LEU A 61 -12.43 18.73 5.79
N ASP A 62 -12.38 17.94 4.71
CA ASP A 62 -13.54 17.56 3.91
C ASP A 62 -14.20 16.32 4.50
N SER A 63 -15.09 16.54 5.48
CA SER A 63 -15.80 15.48 6.20
C SER A 63 -16.44 14.47 5.27
N SER A 64 -17.21 14.90 4.26
CA SER A 64 -17.91 13.98 3.35
C SER A 64 -16.96 13.06 2.58
N LYS A 65 -15.77 13.55 2.20
CA LYS A 65 -14.76 12.69 1.57
C LYS A 65 -14.06 11.79 2.57
N LEU A 66 -13.75 12.28 3.77
CA LEU A 66 -13.18 11.46 4.84
C LEU A 66 -14.08 10.26 5.17
N GLU A 67 -15.39 10.49 5.29
CA GLU A 67 -16.39 9.45 5.55
C GLU A 67 -16.36 8.35 4.48
N ALA A 68 -16.22 8.73 3.20
CA ALA A 68 -16.12 7.78 2.10
C ALA A 68 -14.82 6.95 2.10
N LEU A 69 -13.81 7.39 2.85
CA LEU A 69 -12.52 6.71 2.99
C LEU A 69 -12.44 5.83 4.25
N LEU A 70 -13.51 5.78 5.06
CA LEU A 70 -13.59 4.93 6.23
C LEU A 70 -14.28 3.60 5.92
N TYR A 71 -13.73 2.51 6.45
CA TYR A 71 -14.34 1.19 6.37
C TYR A 71 -15.55 1.09 7.31
N LYS A 72 -15.37 1.48 8.58
CA LYS A 72 -16.49 1.67 9.49
C LYS A 72 -17.09 3.05 9.26
N PRO A 73 -18.39 3.14 8.97
CA PRO A 73 -19.07 4.42 8.90
C PRO A 73 -18.85 5.21 10.18
N TYR A 74 -18.45 6.46 10.01
CA TYR A 74 -18.35 7.46 11.06
C TYR A 74 -18.93 8.73 10.47
N GLU A 75 -19.79 9.43 11.21
CA GLU A 75 -20.37 10.69 10.78
C GLU A 75 -19.63 11.79 11.52
N PHE A 76 -18.96 12.66 10.77
CA PHE A 76 -18.33 13.84 11.36
C PHE A 76 -19.40 14.89 11.62
N ILE A 77 -19.23 15.66 12.70
CA ILE A 77 -20.15 16.76 12.97
C ILE A 77 -20.14 17.73 11.79
N GLU A 78 -21.30 17.87 11.14
CA GLU A 78 -21.50 18.82 10.05
C GLU A 78 -21.30 20.26 10.53
N GLY A 79 -20.83 21.14 9.63
CA GLY A 79 -20.64 22.57 9.91
C GLY A 79 -19.18 23.00 10.15
N GLY A 80 -18.23 22.08 10.02
CA GLY A 80 -16.80 22.40 9.92
C GLY A 80 -16.49 23.18 8.64
N LYS A 81 -15.46 24.04 8.69
CA LYS A 81 -14.91 24.68 7.48
C LYS A 81 -14.06 23.66 6.72
N THR A 82 -14.34 23.49 5.44
CA THR A 82 -13.43 22.80 4.51
C THR A 82 -12.40 23.79 3.97
N TYR A 83 -11.20 23.31 3.65
CA TYR A 83 -10.10 24.08 3.09
C TYR A 83 -9.59 23.42 1.79
N PRO A 84 -10.39 23.40 0.71
CA PRO A 84 -10.02 22.72 -0.52
C PRO A 84 -8.67 23.19 -1.06
N GLY A 85 -7.77 22.24 -1.35
CA GLY A 85 -6.44 22.53 -1.91
C GLY A 85 -5.37 23.02 -0.93
N ILE A 86 -5.68 23.20 0.36
CA ILE A 86 -4.69 23.61 1.37
C ILE A 86 -3.54 22.60 1.47
N SER A 87 -3.83 21.32 1.23
CA SER A 87 -2.83 20.24 1.15
C SER A 87 -1.72 20.56 0.13
N LYS A 88 -2.10 21.04 -1.06
CA LYS A 88 -1.18 21.42 -2.14
C LYS A 88 -0.48 22.74 -1.87
N GLU A 89 -1.19 23.73 -1.34
CA GLU A 89 -0.57 25.02 -0.96
C GLU A 89 0.54 24.82 0.08
N MET A 90 0.33 23.87 1.00
CA MET A 90 1.31 23.47 1.99
C MET A 90 2.37 22.49 1.46
N LYS A 91 2.34 22.17 0.16
CA LYS A 91 3.26 21.24 -0.51
C LYS A 91 3.26 19.85 0.12
N GLU A 92 2.08 19.34 0.43
CA GLU A 92 1.89 17.99 0.98
C GLU A 92 2.77 17.78 2.22
N ARG A 93 2.64 18.69 3.19
CA ARG A 93 3.42 18.72 4.43
C ARG A 93 3.02 17.62 5.40
N TYR A 94 3.28 16.37 5.00
CA TYR A 94 3.12 15.19 5.80
C TYR A 94 4.21 14.15 5.50
N ASP A 95 4.52 13.32 6.48
CA ASP A 95 5.36 12.14 6.36
C ASP A 95 4.51 10.89 6.64
N LEU A 96 4.72 9.83 5.87
CA LEU A 96 4.01 8.56 6.01
C LEU A 96 4.99 7.42 6.30
N TYR A 97 4.80 6.74 7.42
CA TYR A 97 5.63 5.65 7.90
C TYR A 97 4.82 4.36 7.96
N ARG A 98 5.09 3.39 7.08
CA ARG A 98 4.36 2.10 7.01
C ARG A 98 5.05 1.02 7.83
N TYR A 99 4.28 0.19 8.52
CA TYR A 99 4.76 -0.99 9.22
C TYR A 99 4.43 -2.26 8.41
N ASP A 100 5.48 -2.93 7.95
CA ASP A 100 5.38 -4.13 7.12
C ASP A 100 5.26 -5.39 7.99
N LEU A 101 4.04 -5.71 8.42
CA LEU A 101 3.79 -6.92 9.17
C LEU A 101 4.09 -8.17 8.33
N LYS A 102 4.65 -9.20 8.97
CA LYS A 102 5.00 -10.46 8.30
C LYS A 102 3.79 -11.31 7.92
N GLU A 103 2.64 -11.04 8.54
CA GLU A 103 1.41 -11.81 8.37
C GLU A 103 0.80 -11.56 6.99
N GLU A 104 0.18 -12.58 6.40
CA GLU A 104 -0.55 -12.48 5.11
C GLU A 104 -1.91 -11.80 5.25
N LYS A 105 -2.02 -10.81 6.14
CA LYS A 105 -3.26 -10.07 6.32
C LYS A 105 -3.37 -8.98 5.26
N GLU A 106 -4.58 -8.78 4.73
CA GLU A 106 -4.90 -7.69 3.80
C GLU A 106 -5.07 -6.35 4.55
N GLU A 107 -4.11 -6.02 5.42
CA GLU A 107 -4.09 -4.79 6.18
C GLU A 107 -2.68 -4.22 6.31
N TYR A 108 -2.58 -2.89 6.28
CA TYR A 108 -1.35 -2.14 6.44
C TYR A 108 -1.53 -1.08 7.53
N TYR A 109 -0.48 -0.90 8.32
CA TYR A 109 -0.47 0.04 9.44
C TYR A 109 0.47 1.19 9.15
N TYR A 110 0.06 2.40 9.53
CA TYR A 110 0.84 3.60 9.28
C TYR A 110 0.89 4.49 10.51
N HIS A 111 2.02 5.15 10.69
CA HIS A 111 2.13 6.36 11.49
C HIS A 111 2.28 7.55 10.53
N VAL A 112 1.49 8.59 10.74
CA VAL A 112 1.51 9.81 9.93
C VAL A 112 1.94 10.96 10.81
N VAL A 113 2.79 11.82 10.28
CA VAL A 113 3.10 13.12 10.88
C VAL A 113 2.73 14.19 9.88
N TYR A 114 1.86 15.13 10.24
CA TYR A 114 1.36 16.15 9.30
C TYR A 114 1.27 17.53 9.95
N PHE A 115 1.27 18.59 9.15
CA PHE A 115 1.00 19.94 9.63
C PHE A 115 -0.50 20.24 9.53
N ASP A 116 -1.12 20.48 10.69
CA ASP A 116 -2.53 20.85 10.78
C ASP A 116 -2.72 22.33 10.37
N PRO A 117 -3.49 22.61 9.30
CA PRO A 117 -3.66 23.98 8.81
C PRO A 117 -4.54 24.85 9.72
N VAL A 118 -5.36 24.27 10.59
CA VAL A 118 -6.22 25.02 11.53
C VAL A 118 -5.46 25.33 12.79
N GLU A 119 -4.80 24.33 13.38
CA GLU A 119 -4.06 24.49 14.63
C GLU A 119 -2.66 25.07 14.45
N LYS A 120 -2.18 25.17 13.21
CA LYS A 120 -0.87 25.70 12.84
C LYS A 120 0.30 24.99 13.54
N ARG A 121 0.16 23.69 13.79
CA ARG A 121 1.17 22.85 14.45
C ARG A 121 1.24 21.46 13.84
N GLN A 122 2.31 20.76 14.16
CA GLN A 122 2.44 19.35 13.80
C GLN A 122 1.47 18.50 14.62
N ARG A 123 0.83 17.56 13.95
CA ARG A 123 -0.04 16.52 14.50
C ARG A 123 0.43 15.16 14.00
N SER A 124 -0.08 14.10 14.61
CA SER A 124 0.15 12.74 14.16
C SER A 124 -1.14 11.94 14.24
N GLU A 125 -1.26 10.97 13.35
CA GLU A 125 -2.40 10.06 13.26
C GLU A 125 -1.86 8.66 12.96
N ASP A 126 -2.50 7.64 13.53
CA ASP A 126 -2.20 6.25 13.20
C ASP A 126 -3.32 5.70 12.31
N LEU A 127 -2.94 5.08 11.19
CA LEU A 127 -3.90 4.52 10.23
C LEU A 127 -3.83 3.00 10.22
N ARG A 128 -4.99 2.38 10.06
CA ARG A 128 -5.13 0.96 9.74
C ARG A 128 -5.85 0.86 8.41
N MET A 129 -5.09 0.70 7.35
CA MET A 129 -5.62 0.55 6.00
C MET A 129 -6.02 -0.90 5.76
N ILE A 130 -7.28 -1.13 5.41
CA ILE A 130 -7.80 -2.45 5.06
C ILE A 130 -8.42 -2.41 3.68
N LYS A 131 -8.36 -3.54 2.96
CA LYS A 131 -9.06 -3.69 1.69
C LYS A 131 -10.51 -4.07 1.95
N ASP A 132 -11.44 -3.22 1.53
CA ASP A 132 -12.87 -3.51 1.64
C ASP A 132 -13.27 -4.53 0.57
N GLU A 133 -13.65 -5.74 0.99
CA GLU A 133 -14.05 -6.81 0.07
C GLU A 133 -15.28 -6.44 -0.79
N LYS A 134 -16.09 -5.45 -0.38
CA LYS A 134 -17.29 -5.04 -1.11
C LYS A 134 -16.99 -4.26 -2.38
N ASP A 135 -15.99 -3.38 -2.34
CA ASP A 135 -15.64 -2.50 -3.45
C ASP A 135 -14.17 -2.59 -3.90
N GLY A 136 -13.37 -3.42 -3.23
CA GLY A 136 -11.96 -3.66 -3.51
C GLY A 136 -11.05 -2.49 -3.14
N LYS A 137 -11.55 -1.44 -2.48
CA LYS A 137 -10.78 -0.23 -2.16
C LYS A 137 -10.11 -0.32 -0.80
N TRP A 138 -8.94 0.28 -0.70
CA TRP A 138 -8.25 0.49 0.57
C TRP A 138 -8.88 1.65 1.34
N LYS A 139 -9.25 1.41 2.60
CA LYS A 139 -9.92 2.36 3.49
C LYS A 139 -9.27 2.37 4.86
N ASN A 140 -9.25 3.52 5.53
CA ASN A 140 -8.86 3.55 6.93
C ASN A 140 -9.96 2.89 7.78
N TYR A 141 -9.59 2.08 8.77
CA TYR A 141 -10.53 1.24 9.49
C TYR A 141 -11.63 2.06 10.20
N GLU A 142 -11.24 3.11 10.92
CA GLU A 142 -12.12 4.06 11.61
C GLU A 142 -11.36 5.37 11.93
N TRP A 143 -12.09 6.44 12.25
CA TRP A 143 -11.53 7.79 12.52
C TRP A 143 -10.56 7.85 13.70
N ALA A 144 -10.81 7.06 14.75
CA ALA A 144 -9.96 6.99 15.93
C ALA A 144 -9.90 5.54 16.38
N TRP A 145 -8.88 4.83 15.91
CA TRP A 145 -8.63 3.43 16.28
C TRP A 145 -8.25 3.26 17.78
N ASP A 146 -8.01 4.39 18.47
CA ASP A 146 -7.33 4.52 19.75
C ASP A 146 -8.07 3.94 20.98
N THR A 147 -9.39 3.75 20.91
CA THR A 147 -10.14 3.65 22.17
C THR A 147 -9.87 2.32 22.89
N ASN A 148 -9.40 1.31 22.14
CA ASN A 148 -9.01 0.00 22.68
C ASN A 148 -7.75 -0.61 22.03
N ASN A 149 -7.15 0.04 21.04
CA ASN A 149 -5.99 -0.48 20.33
C ASN A 149 -4.97 0.65 20.07
N SER A 150 -3.69 0.35 20.17
CA SER A 150 -2.63 1.28 19.76
C SER A 150 -1.73 0.66 18.71
N LEU A 151 -1.14 1.50 17.84
CA LEU A 151 -0.22 1.03 16.80
C LEU A 151 0.95 0.28 17.42
N GLU A 152 1.51 0.85 18.49
CA GLU A 152 2.59 0.26 19.27
C GLU A 152 2.25 -1.14 19.80
N SER A 153 1.00 -1.38 20.22
CA SER A 153 0.57 -2.70 20.71
C SER A 153 0.57 -3.78 19.62
N ILE A 154 0.40 -3.38 18.35
CA ILE A 154 0.40 -4.28 17.19
C ILE A 154 1.79 -4.46 16.61
N VAL A 155 2.49 -3.35 16.37
CA VAL A 155 3.77 -3.37 15.64
C VAL A 155 4.94 -3.65 16.57
N GLY A 156 4.77 -3.49 17.88
CA GLY A 156 5.82 -3.67 18.88
C GLY A 156 7.02 -2.77 18.61
N SER A 157 8.22 -3.37 18.54
CA SER A 157 9.48 -2.66 18.26
C SER A 157 9.87 -2.60 16.78
N MET A 158 8.93 -2.90 15.88
CA MET A 158 9.18 -2.87 14.44
C MET A 158 9.56 -1.46 13.98
N LYS A 159 10.56 -1.36 13.11
CA LYS A 159 10.89 -0.10 12.44
C LYS A 159 10.02 0.07 11.19
N PRO A 160 9.40 1.24 10.99
CA PRO A 160 8.62 1.47 9.80
C PRO A 160 9.49 1.81 8.57
N THR A 161 8.91 1.63 7.40
CA THR A 161 9.39 2.14 6.12
C THR A 161 8.84 3.55 5.90
N HIS A 162 9.70 4.53 5.62
CA HIS A 162 9.29 5.91 5.30
C HIS A 162 8.86 5.97 3.83
N VAL A 163 7.56 5.85 3.57
CA VAL A 163 7.00 5.66 2.22
C VAL A 163 6.66 6.97 1.51
N HIS A 164 6.42 8.05 2.26
CA HIS A 164 6.31 9.40 1.71
C HIS A 164 7.03 10.37 2.63
N LYS A 165 7.95 11.16 2.06
CA LYS A 165 8.79 12.09 2.80
C LYS A 165 8.58 13.52 2.34
N TRP A 166 8.07 14.35 3.25
CA TRP A 166 7.90 15.76 2.97
C TRP A 166 9.25 16.45 2.71
N GLY A 167 9.26 17.34 1.72
CA GLY A 167 10.43 18.13 1.35
C GLY A 167 11.49 17.37 0.54
N GLN A 168 11.24 16.10 0.20
CA GLN A 168 12.01 15.39 -0.82
C GLN A 168 11.21 15.34 -2.14
N LYS A 169 11.92 15.44 -3.27
CA LYS A 169 11.30 15.17 -4.57
C LYS A 169 11.13 13.66 -4.68
N GLU A 170 9.92 13.22 -5.03
CA GLU A 170 9.62 11.84 -5.44
C GLU A 170 10.44 11.42 -6.67
#